data_AF-A0A243QWE4-F1
#
_entry.id   AF-A0A243QWE4-F1
#
_cell.length_a   1.000
_cell.length_b   1.000
_cell.length_c   1.000
_cell.angle_alpha   90.00
_cell.angle_beta   90.00
_cell.angle_gamma   90.00
#
_symmetry.space_group_name_H-M   'P 1'
#
loop_
_entity.id
_entity.type
_entity.pdbx_description
1 polymer ?
#
loop_
_entity_poly.entity_id
_entity_poly.type
_entity_poly.pdbx_seq_one_letter_code
_entity_poly.pdbx_strand_id
1 'polypeptide(L)'
;MNLDQARAVAEEYFNGVRSPGSAAEIRIYTFNEGYVAWSKEPEPEDPSVLPDTVGSGCVVIDRATGEVVIRPLLNPETVAEQWPGRRPR
;
A
#
# COMPACT_ATOMS: atom_id res chain seq x y z
N MET A 1 1.59 12.72 10.60
CA MET A 1 0.78 12.46 9.40
C MET A 1 -0.56 11.83 9.80
N ASN A 2 -1.68 12.38 9.32
CA ASN A 2 -3.02 11.80 9.52
C ASN A 2 -3.38 10.81 8.40
N LEU A 3 -4.57 10.19 8.47
CA LEU A 3 -5.00 9.17 7.50
C LEU A 3 -5.16 9.75 6.09
N ASP A 4 -5.68 10.97 5.95
CA ASP A 4 -5.89 11.59 4.63
C ASP A 4 -4.56 11.88 3.93
N GLN A 5 -3.56 12.36 4.67
CA GLN A 5 -2.20 12.53 4.17
C GLN A 5 -1.57 11.19 3.79
N ALA A 6 -1.74 10.15 4.60
CA ALA A 6 -1.26 8.81 4.27
C ALA A 6 -1.91 8.27 2.99
N ARG A 7 -3.21 8.53 2.81
CA ARG A 7 -3.93 8.20 1.58
C ARG A 7 -3.38 8.94 0.38
N ALA A 8 -3.15 10.24 0.48
CA ALA A 8 -2.55 11.00 -0.62
C ALA A 8 -1.16 10.46 -1.01
N VAL A 9 -0.31 10.08 -0.04
CA VAL A 9 0.99 9.44 -0.30
C VAL A 9 0.83 8.11 -1.01
N ALA A 10 -0.12 7.27 -0.56
CA ALA A 10 -0.36 5.96 -1.17
C ALA A 10 -0.94 6.09 -2.59
N GLU A 11 -1.86 7.03 -2.82
CA GLU A 11 -2.42 7.34 -4.13
C GLU A 11 -1.32 7.77 -5.11
N GLU A 12 -0.44 8.69 -4.71
CA GLU A 12 0.69 9.09 -5.53
C GLU A 12 1.62 7.91 -5.83
N TYR A 13 1.93 7.08 -4.82
CA TYR A 13 2.81 5.92 -4.99
C TYR A 13 2.26 4.89 -5.99
N PHE A 14 0.98 4.51 -5.87
CA PHE A 14 0.39 3.44 -6.68
C PHE A 14 -0.20 3.92 -8.00
N ASN A 15 -0.71 5.15 -8.05
CA ASN A 15 -1.47 5.67 -9.18
C ASN A 15 -0.76 6.83 -9.91
N GLY A 16 0.29 7.45 -9.34
CA GLY A 16 0.98 8.60 -9.94
C GLY A 16 1.62 8.31 -11.32
N VAL A 17 1.92 7.05 -11.63
CA VAL A 17 2.46 6.60 -12.94
C VAL A 17 1.43 5.89 -13.82
N ARG A 18 0.20 5.69 -13.34
CA ARG A 18 -0.86 5.00 -14.10
C ARG A 18 -1.53 5.93 -15.09
N SER A 19 -2.09 5.36 -16.15
CA SER A 19 -2.86 6.15 -17.11
C SER A 19 -4.18 6.64 -16.50
N PRO A 20 -4.66 7.84 -16.87
CA PRO A 20 -5.97 8.32 -16.46
C PRO A 20 -7.06 7.28 -16.79
N GLY A 21 -7.88 6.90 -15.80
CA GLY A 21 -8.92 5.87 -15.94
C GLY A 21 -8.49 4.45 -15.56
N SER A 22 -7.21 4.22 -15.24
CA SER A 22 -6.67 2.93 -14.78
C SER A 22 -6.20 2.96 -13.31
N ALA A 23 -6.64 3.97 -12.55
CA ALA A 23 -6.30 4.12 -11.14
C ALA A 23 -6.84 2.92 -10.34
N ALA A 24 -5.96 2.27 -9.58
CA ALA A 24 -6.36 1.21 -8.67
C ALA A 24 -7.00 1.80 -7.41
N GLU A 25 -7.94 1.05 -6.83
CA GLU A 25 -8.47 1.40 -5.51
C GLU A 25 -7.37 1.19 -4.46
N ILE A 26 -7.11 2.19 -3.62
CA ILE A 26 -6.12 2.08 -2.55
C ILE A 26 -6.77 1.76 -1.20
N ARG A 27 -6.35 0.64 -0.61
CA ARG A 27 -6.73 0.19 0.72
C ARG A 27 -5.65 0.54 1.73
N ILE A 28 -6.07 0.93 2.93
CA ILE A 28 -5.18 1.37 4.00
C ILE A 28 -5.62 0.73 5.31
N TYR A 29 -4.66 0.12 6.00
CA TYR A 29 -4.76 -0.33 7.38
C TYR A 29 -3.95 0.60 8.28
N THR A 30 -4.53 1.00 9.41
CA THR A 30 -3.90 1.93 10.35
C THR A 30 -3.39 1.18 11.57
N PHE A 31 -2.13 1.41 11.95
CA PHE A 31 -1.56 0.92 13.21
C PHE A 31 -0.92 2.06 14.01
N ASN A 32 -0.31 1.74 15.15
CA ASN A 32 0.19 2.75 16.08
C ASN A 32 1.25 3.66 15.46
N GLU A 33 2.22 3.07 14.76
CA GLU A 33 3.40 3.78 14.23
C GLU A 33 3.25 4.22 12.77
N GLY A 34 2.20 3.81 12.07
CA GLY A 34 2.08 4.05 10.64
C GLY A 34 0.82 3.52 9.99
N TYR A 35 0.93 3.33 8.69
CA TYR A 35 -0.12 2.84 7.82
C TYR A 35 0.44 1.78 6.89
N VAL A 36 -0.30 0.70 6.66
CA VAL A 36 -0.02 -0.27 5.60
C VAL A 36 -0.97 0.03 4.45
N ALA A 37 -0.45 0.29 3.24
CA ALA A 37 -1.25 0.60 2.07
C ALA A 37 -0.95 -0.36 0.91
N TRP A 38 -1.99 -0.74 0.18
CA TRP A 38 -1.87 -1.62 -0.99
C TRP A 38 -2.91 -1.24 -2.05
N SER A 39 -2.57 -1.48 -3.31
CA SER A 39 -3.54 -1.42 -4.40
C SER A 39 -4.43 -2.66 -4.37
N LYS A 40 -5.74 -2.44 -4.49
CA LYS A 40 -6.69 -3.49 -4.85
C LYS A 40 -6.86 -3.42 -6.36
N GLU A 41 -6.29 -4.39 -7.06
CA GLU A 41 -6.57 -4.57 -8.48
C GLU A 41 -8.05 -4.96 -8.66
N PRO A 42 -8.70 -4.50 -9.74
CA PRO A 42 -10.03 -4.97 -10.08
C PRO A 42 -9.99 -6.50 -10.27
N GLU A 43 -11.01 -7.18 -9.77
CA GLU A 43 -11.18 -8.60 -10.04
C GLU A 43 -11.45 -8.77 -11.55
N PRO A 44 -10.79 -9.74 -12.21
CA PRO A 44 -11.04 -9.98 -13.63
C PRO A 44 -12.48 -10.44 -13.82
N GLU A 45 -13.13 -9.97 -14.89
CA GLU A 45 -14.49 -10.40 -15.24
C GLU A 45 -14.57 -11.90 -15.53
N ASP A 46 -13.49 -12.46 -16.10
CA ASP A 46 -13.32 -13.89 -16.34
C ASP A 46 -12.25 -14.47 -15.40
N PRO A 47 -12.62 -15.30 -14.41
CA PRO A 47 -11.68 -15.90 -13.46
C PRO A 47 -10.77 -16.96 -14.08
N SER A 48 -10.99 -17.36 -15.35
CA SER A 48 -10.09 -18.25 -16.08
C SER A 48 -8.89 -17.51 -16.71
N VAL A 49 -8.97 -16.18 -16.81
CA VAL A 49 -7.87 -15.34 -17.26
C VAL A 49 -6.87 -15.19 -16.13
N LEU A 50 -5.61 -15.53 -16.41
CA LEU A 50 -4.54 -15.36 -15.44
C LEU A 50 -4.24 -13.87 -15.23
N PRO A 51 -3.89 -13.46 -14.00
CA PRO A 51 -3.47 -12.10 -13.76
C PRO A 51 -2.16 -11.80 -14.49
N ASP A 52 -2.04 -10.58 -15.01
CA ASP A 52 -0.82 -10.11 -15.70
C ASP A 52 0.40 -10.06 -14.77
N THR A 53 0.19 -9.98 -13.46
CA THR A 53 1.26 -9.94 -12.45
C THR A 53 0.93 -10.86 -11.28
N VAL A 54 1.93 -11.64 -10.86
CA VAL A 54 1.84 -12.50 -9.67
C VAL A 54 2.57 -11.83 -8.51
N GLY A 55 1.88 -11.69 -7.38
CA GLY A 55 2.44 -11.13 -6.15
C GLY A 55 2.56 -9.61 -6.21
N SER A 56 1.54 -8.91 -5.72
CA SER A 56 1.60 -7.47 -5.50
C SER A 56 2.45 -7.12 -4.27
N GLY A 57 2.88 -5.87 -4.17
CA GLY A 57 3.50 -5.31 -2.98
C GLY A 57 2.51 -4.51 -2.14
N CYS A 58 2.89 -4.22 -0.90
CA CYS A 58 2.31 -3.16 -0.11
C CYS A 58 3.42 -2.19 0.33
N VAL A 59 3.03 -1.02 0.81
CA VAL A 59 3.94 -0.08 1.44
C VAL A 59 3.56 0.15 2.89
N VAL A 60 4.56 0.35 3.74
CA VAL A 60 4.39 0.90 5.09
C VAL A 60 4.77 2.38 5.04
N ILE A 61 3.90 3.24 5.56
CA ILE A 61 4.13 4.68 5.64
C ILE A 61 4.28 5.07 7.12
N ASP A 62 5.46 5.55 7.51
CA ASP A 62 5.72 5.99 8.88
C ASP A 62 4.87 7.23 9.21
N ARG A 63 4.15 7.18 10.35
CA ARG A 63 3.23 8.25 10.75
C ARG A 63 3.91 9.57 11.07
N ALA A 64 5.13 9.58 11.61
CA ALA A 64 5.81 10.83 11.94
C ALA A 64 6.56 11.43 10.76
N THR A 65 7.21 10.61 9.93
CA THR A 65 8.09 11.12 8.87
C THR A 65 7.43 11.13 7.48
N GLY A 66 6.40 10.31 7.26
CA GLY A 66 5.85 10.06 5.93
C GLY A 66 6.75 9.20 5.05
N GLU A 67 7.82 8.60 5.60
CA GLU A 67 8.71 7.71 4.85
C GLU A 67 7.96 6.45 4.38
N VAL A 68 8.21 6.05 3.14
CA VAL A 68 7.59 4.88 2.49
C VAL A 68 8.58 3.73 2.42
N VAL A 69 8.17 2.56 2.92
CA VAL A 69 8.95 1.32 2.91
C VAL A 69 8.18 0.23 2.18
N ILE A 70 8.78 -0.37 1.15
CA ILE A 70 8.15 -1.41 0.33
C ILE A 70 8.23 -2.76 1.06
N ARG A 71 7.14 -3.53 1.06
CA ARG A 71 7.03 -4.86 1.68
C ARG A 71 6.26 -5.83 0.75
N PRO A 72 6.48 -7.15 0.89
CA PRO A 72 5.62 -8.14 0.27
C PRO A 72 4.17 -7.97 0.75
N LEU A 73 3.20 -8.18 -0.14
CA LEU A 73 1.78 -8.16 0.24
C LEU A 73 1.43 -9.39 1.08
N LEU A 74 1.46 -9.21 2.40
CA LEU A 74 0.89 -10.13 3.39
C LEU A 74 -0.41 -9.53 3.94
N ASN A 75 -1.05 -10.22 4.88
CA ASN A 75 -2.13 -9.59 5.64
C ASN A 75 -1.58 -8.31 6.33
N PRO A 76 -2.37 -7.22 6.41
CA PRO A 76 -1.83 -5.92 6.85
C PRO A 76 -1.44 -5.90 8.33
N GLU A 77 -2.05 -6.75 9.16
CA GLU A 77 -1.71 -6.89 10.59
C GLU A 77 -0.30 -7.47 10.76
N THR A 78 0.02 -8.54 10.06
CA THR A 78 1.35 -9.16 10.00
C THR A 78 2.39 -8.21 9.43
N VAL A 79 2.06 -7.41 8.42
CA VAL A 79 3.00 -6.37 7.93
C VAL A 79 3.29 -5.35 9.03
N ALA A 80 2.26 -4.92 9.77
CA ALA A 80 2.41 -4.00 10.89
C ALA A 80 3.20 -4.62 12.06
N GLU A 81 2.96 -5.89 12.40
CA GLU A 81 3.73 -6.62 13.42
C GLU A 81 5.21 -6.75 13.07
N GLN A 82 5.53 -6.88 11.78
CA GLN A 82 6.91 -6.93 11.30
C GLN A 82 7.53 -5.54 11.08
N TRP A 83 6.89 -4.46 11.55
CA TRP A 83 7.49 -3.14 11.56
C TRP A 83 8.61 -3.12 12.62
N PRO A 84 9.88 -2.89 12.23
CA PRO A 84 11.00 -2.96 13.18
C PRO A 84 11.06 -1.77 14.15
N GLY A 85 10.02 -0.93 14.17
CA GLY A 85 10.06 0.39 14.78
C GLY A 85 10.91 1.37 13.97
N ARG A 86 10.99 2.60 14.46
CA ARG A 86 11.87 3.60 13.87
C ARG A 86 13.33 3.23 14.06
N ARG A 87 14.08 3.22 12.96
CA ARG A 87 15.53 3.30 13.02
C ARG A 87 15.93 4.76 12.78
N PRO A 88 16.66 5.40 13.70
CA PRO A 88 17.23 6.70 13.42
C PRO A 88 18.14 6.55 12.19
N ARG A 89 17.92 7.40 11.18
CA ARG A 89 18.81 7.55 10.04
C ARG A 89 19.99 8.42 10.42
#